data_AF-A0A942RLL3-F1
#
_entry.id   AF-A0A942RLL3-F1
#
_cell.length_a   1.000
_cell.length_b   1.000
_cell.length_c   1.000
_cell.angle_alpha   90.00
_cell.angle_beta   90.00
_cell.angle_gamma   90.00
#
_symmetry.space_group_name_H-M   'P 1'
#
loop_
_entity.id
_entity.type
_entity.pdbx_description
1 polymer ?
#
loop_
_entity_poly.entity_id
_entity_poly.type
_entity_poly.pdbx_seq_one_letter_code
_entity_poly.pdbx_strand_id
1 'polypeptide(L)' 'MKTLSFKIEDSIYNETEKVLTRLKKTKERYINEALDHYNKTQRRKLLAKQLVMESKLVGNESLAVLKEFESFDDN' A
#
# COMPACT_ATOMS: atom_id res chain seq x y z
N MET A 1 9.01 14.28 14.94
CA MET A 1 9.17 14.86 13.59
C MET A 1 10.62 14.69 13.17
N LYS A 2 10.89 14.45 11.88
CA LYS A 2 12.24 14.40 11.31
C LYS A 2 12.30 15.40 10.15
N THR A 3 13.40 16.14 10.02
CA THR A 3 13.60 17.10 8.92
C THR A 3 14.08 16.36 7.68
N LEU A 4 13.46 16.63 6.53
CA LEU A 4 13.82 16.05 5.24
C LEU A 4 14.19 17.18 4.27
N SER A 5 15.37 17.09 3.68
CA SER A 5 15.77 17.93 2.55
C SER A 5 15.63 17.11 1.27
N PHE A 6 14.70 17.48 0.39
CA PHE A 6 14.51 16.80 -0.89
C PHE A 6 14.27 17.81 -2.02
N LYS A 7 14.64 17.42 -3.24
CA LYS A 7 14.34 18.18 -4.45
C LYS A 7 12.99 17.77 -5.00
N ILE A 8 12.21 18.76 -5.39
CA ILE A 8 10.87 18.63 -5.97
C ILE A 8 10.90 19.37 -7.30
N GLU A 9 10.22 18.83 -8.31
CA GLU A 9 10.09 19.51 -9.59
C GLU A 9 9.29 20.80 -9.47
N ASP A 10 9.69 21.84 -10.19
CA ASP A 10 9.06 23.16 -10.16
C ASP A 10 7.57 23.09 -10.55
N SER A 11 7.22 22.21 -11.48
CA SER A 11 5.83 21.95 -11.90
C SER A 11 4.96 21.50 -10.71
N ILE A 12 5.44 20.51 -9.96
CA ILE A 12 4.78 19.96 -8.77
C ILE A 12 4.71 21.00 -7.66
N TYR A 13 5.79 21.78 -7.47
CA TYR A 13 5.84 22.84 -6.48
C TYR A 13 4.78 23.90 -6.74
N ASN A 14 4.73 24.42 -7.97
CA ASN A 14 3.80 25.47 -8.37
C ASN A 14 2.33 25.04 -8.26
N GLU A 15 2.02 23.80 -8.66
CA GLU A 15 0.70 23.20 -8.47
C GLU A 15 0.34 23.09 -6.98
N THR A 16 1.29 22.62 -6.16
CA THR A 16 1.09 22.45 -4.72
C THR A 16 0.77 23.78 -4.04
N GLU A 17 1.52 24.84 -4.34
CA GLU A 17 1.28 26.18 -3.80
C GLU A 17 -0.13 26.69 -4.16
N LYS A 18 -0.56 26.53 -5.42
CA LYS A 18 -1.94 26.89 -5.84
C LYS A 18 -2.99 26.14 -5.03
N VAL A 19 -2.78 24.86 -4.77
CA VAL A 19 -3.70 24.04 -3.96
C VAL A 19 -3.70 24.50 -2.50
N LEU A 20 -2.53 24.76 -1.93
CA LEU A 20 -2.39 25.21 -0.54
C LEU A 20 -3.10 26.53 -0.26
N THR A 21 -3.05 27.48 -1.20
CA THR A 21 -3.76 28.78 -1.05
C THR A 21 -5.27 28.58 -0.85
N ARG A 22 -5.86 27.58 -1.53
CA ARG A 22 -7.29 27.25 -1.42
C ARG A 22 -7.60 26.44 -0.16
N LEU A 23 -6.72 25.51 0.20
CA LEU A 23 -6.93 24.62 1.34
C LEU A 23 -6.62 25.26 2.69
N LYS A 24 -5.91 26.40 2.72
CA LYS A 24 -5.44 27.08 3.94
C LYS A 24 -4.69 26.12 4.87
N LYS A 25 -3.89 25.23 4.30
CA LYS A 25 -3.05 24.27 5.01
C LYS A 25 -1.59 24.66 4.92
N THR A 26 -0.78 24.22 5.88
CA THR A 26 0.68 24.34 5.78
C THR A 26 1.23 23.32 4.79
N LYS A 27 2.31 23.69 4.11
CA LYS A 27 3.01 22.82 3.16
C LYS A 27 3.46 21.51 3.79
N GLU A 28 4.04 21.56 5.00
CA GLU A 28 4.51 20.37 5.73
C GLU A 28 3.37 19.39 6.02
N ARG A 29 2.22 19.90 6.44
CA ARG A 29 1.04 19.07 6.70
C ARG A 29 0.54 18.41 5.41
N TYR A 30 0.44 19.18 4.33
CA TYR A 30 0.00 18.68 3.04
C TYR A 30 0.92 17.58 2.49
N ILE A 31 2.24 17.78 2.58
CA ILE A 31 3.23 16.78 2.17
C ILE A 31 3.11 15.51 3.02
N ASN A 32 2.97 15.64 4.35
CA ASN A 32 2.81 14.49 5.23
C ASN A 32 1.51 13.70 4.92
N GLU A 33 0.40 14.40 4.69
CA GLU A 33 -0.87 13.78 4.30
C GLU A 33 -0.75 13.03 2.95
N ALA A 34 -0.07 13.64 1.96
CA ALA A 34 0.18 13.02 0.66
C ALA A 34 1.06 11.76 0.78
N LEU A 35 2.14 11.82 1.58
CA LEU A 35 3.03 10.68 1.83
C LEU A 35 2.30 9.55 2.55
N ASP A 36 1.49 9.86 3.57
CA ASP A 36 0.70 8.84 4.27
C ASP A 36 -0.26 8.11 3.31
N HIS A 37 -0.98 8.87 2.49
CA HIS A 37 -1.88 8.31 1.49
C HIS A 37 -1.14 7.41 0.47
N TYR A 38 0.00 7.88 -0.04
CA TYR A 38 0.82 7.11 -0.97
C TYR A 38 1.35 5.83 -0.31
N ASN A 39 1.86 5.91 0.91
CA ASN A 39 2.36 4.77 1.68
C ASN A 39 1.29 3.68 1.89
N LYS A 40 0.07 4.06 2.25
CA LYS A 40 -1.05 3.11 2.37
C LYS A 40 -1.31 2.38 1.06
N THR A 41 -1.26 3.09 -0.06
CA THR A 41 -1.44 2.50 -1.38
C THR A 41 -0.30 1.54 -1.74
N GLN A 42 0.96 1.91 -1.47
CA GLN A 42 2.10 1.03 -1.74
C GLN A 42 2.11 -0.20 -0.83
N ARG A 43 1.78 -0.05 0.46
CA ARG A 43 1.65 -1.18 1.40
C ARG A 43 0.64 -2.21 0.91
N ARG A 44 -0.54 -1.77 0.44
CA ARG A 44 -1.54 -2.68 -0.15
C ARG A 44 -0.99 -3.43 -1.37
N LYS A 45 -0.26 -2.74 -2.26
CA LYS A 45 0.37 -3.39 -3.43
C LYS A 45 1.42 -4.42 -3.03
N LEU A 46 2.23 -4.12 -2.02
CA LEU A 46 3.24 -5.05 -1.51
C LEU A 46 2.59 -6.28 -0.86
N LEU A 47 1.57 -6.09 -0.02
CA LEU A 47 0.80 -7.17 0.59
C LEU A 47 0.13 -8.06 -0.47
N ALA A 48 -0.48 -7.47 -1.50
CA ALA A 48 -1.08 -8.24 -2.60
C ALA A 48 -0.06 -9.10 -3.32
N LYS A 49 1.15 -8.58 -3.59
CA LYS A 49 2.23 -9.36 -4.20
C LYS A 49 2.68 -10.51 -3.31
N GLN A 50 2.82 -10.26 -2.00
CA GLN A 50 3.19 -11.27 -1.02
C GLN A 50 2.14 -12.39 -0.96
N LEU A 51 0.85 -12.03 -0.83
CA LEU A 51 -0.26 -13.00 -0.79
C LEU A 51 -0.30 -13.88 -2.04
N VAL A 52 -0.10 -13.32 -3.23
CA VAL A 52 -0.07 -14.12 -4.48
C VAL A 52 1.09 -15.12 -4.48
N MET A 53 2.26 -14.71 -3.97
CA MET A 53 3.43 -15.59 -3.88
C MET A 53 3.18 -16.72 -2.87
N GLU A 54 2.74 -16.37 -1.67
CA GLU A 54 2.49 -17.32 -0.58
C GLU A 54 1.37 -18.31 -0.96
N SER A 55 0.27 -17.83 -1.52
CA SER A 55 -0.85 -18.67 -1.98
C SER A 55 -0.42 -19.67 -3.05
N LYS A 56 0.45 -19.26 -3.99
CA LYS A 56 1.00 -20.17 -4.99
C LYS A 56 1.93 -21.22 -4.38
N LEU A 57 2.68 -20.84 -3.35
CA LEU A 57 3.62 -21.75 -2.68
C LEU A 57 2.90 -22.85 -1.92
N VAL A 58 1.84 -22.51 -1.16
CA VAL A 58 1.15 -23.46 -0.25
C VAL A 58 -0.13 -24.06 -0.84
N GLY A 59 -0.60 -23.56 -1.99
CA GLY A 59 -1.93 -23.88 -2.52
C GLY A 59 -2.14 -25.37 -2.82
N ASN A 60 -1.15 -26.03 -3.43
CA ASN A 60 -1.26 -27.45 -3.76
C ASN A 60 -1.36 -28.32 -2.51
N GLU A 61 -0.54 -28.02 -1.49
CA GLU A 61 -0.51 -28.74 -0.22
C GLU A 61 -1.82 -28.52 0.56
N SER A 62 -2.31 -27.28 0.59
CA SER A 62 -3.59 -26.95 1.23
C SER A 62 -4.77 -27.68 0.58
N LEU A 63 -4.77 -27.82 -0.75
CA LEU A 63 -5.80 -28.58 -1.48
C LEU A 63 -5.69 -30.09 -1.26
N ALA A 64 -4.48 -30.63 -1.08
CA ALA A 64 -4.30 -32.04 -0.77
C ALA A 64 -4.86 -32.39 0.61
N VAL A 65 -4.52 -31.57 1.62
CA VAL A 65 -5.05 -31.71 2.98
C VAL A 65 -6.58 -31.57 3.00
N LEU A 66 -7.14 -30.61 2.26
CA LEU A 66 -8.60 -30.46 2.14
C LEU A 66 -9.27 -31.75 1.63
N LYS A 67 -8.73 -32.35 0.57
CA LYS A 67 -9.26 -33.61 0.02
C LYS A 67 -9.20 -34.77 1.00
N GLU A 68 -8.14 -34.85 1.80
CA GLU A 68 -8.04 -35.84 2.87
C GLU A 68 -9.17 -35.66 3.89
N PHE A 69 -9.45 -34.42 4.32
CA PHE A 69 -10.57 -34.13 5.21
C PHE A 69 -11.93 -34.49 4.61
N GLU A 70 -12.19 -34.11 3.36
CA GLU A 70 -13.45 -34.43 2.67
C GLU A 70 -13.69 -35.95 2.57
N SER A 71 -12.61 -36.74 2.38
CA SER A 71 -12.72 -38.21 2.31
C SER A 71 -13.11 -38.88 3.63
N PHE A 72 -12.96 -38.20 4.78
CA PHE A 72 -13.37 -38.71 6.09
C PHE A 72 -14.87 -38.49 6.34
N ASP A 73 -15.49 -37.46 5.76
CA ASP A 73 -16.93 -37.18 5.91
C ASP A 73 -17.82 -38.03 4.97
N ASP A 74 -17.24 -38.60 3.91
CA ASP A 74 -17.92 -39.47 2.94
C ASP A 74 -18.01 -40.96 3.35
N ASN A 75 -17.49 -41.35 4.54
CA ASN A 75 -17.56 -42.70 5.12
C ASN A 75 -18.41 -42.75 6.39
#